data_AF-A0A430VJU8-F1
#
_entry.id   AF-A0A430VJU8-F1
#
_cell.length_a   1.000
_cell.length_b   1.000
_cell.length_c   1.000
_cell.angle_alpha   90.00
_cell.angle_beta   90.00
_cell.angle_gamma   90.00
#
_symmetry.space_group_name_H-M   'P 1'
#
loop_
_entity.id
_entity.type
_entity.pdbx_description
1 polymer ?
#
loop_
_entity_poly.entity_id
_entity_poly.type
_entity_poly.pdbx_seq_one_letter_code
_entity_poly.pdbx_strand_id
1 'polypeptide(L)'
;ELGYDLLSSLLGSDIGGFSGDPSPELYLRWFQMAGFTPFFRLHSARWTKRREPWRFGEEVLEGVRWAMELRERLLPYLYTLAYRASREGLPLLRPLFLQGGQPDGADLEEAFLLGRDILVAPVLEEGARAKEVPLPKGGWYPWEEDGGLEGPARVRLPAPLKRIPLLVRAGSILPLLEEGGLALHLYPG
;
A
#
# COMPACT_ATOMS: atom_id res chain seq x y z
N GLU A 1 15.17 -27.54 -5.68
CA GLU A 1 15.13 -26.43 -4.71
C GLU A 1 15.56 -25.16 -5.41
N LEU A 2 14.64 -24.48 -6.09
CA LEU A 2 14.89 -23.16 -6.66
C LEU A 2 14.47 -22.16 -5.58
N GLY A 3 15.45 -21.69 -4.82
CA GLY A 3 15.29 -20.59 -3.88
C GLY A 3 14.87 -19.35 -4.66
N TYR A 4 13.58 -19.04 -4.61
CA TYR A 4 13.10 -17.72 -4.98
C TYR A 4 13.55 -16.75 -3.90
N ASP A 5 14.84 -16.38 -3.91
CA ASP A 5 15.37 -15.17 -3.26
C ASP A 5 14.81 -13.94 -3.99
N LEU A 6 13.48 -13.79 -3.96
CA LEU A 6 12.76 -12.65 -4.51
C LEU A 6 12.93 -11.45 -3.57
N LEU A 7 14.15 -10.91 -3.59
CA LEU A 7 14.58 -9.61 -3.10
C LEU A 7 14.38 -9.38 -1.59
N SER A 8 15.27 -8.57 -1.00
CA SER A 8 15.26 -8.19 0.43
C SER A 8 13.84 -8.01 0.98
N SER A 9 13.49 -8.62 2.10
CA SER A 9 12.18 -8.39 2.74
C SER A 9 11.99 -6.94 3.19
N LEU A 10 13.05 -6.13 3.18
CA LEU A 10 13.09 -4.73 3.63
C LEU A 10 13.40 -3.79 2.46
N LEU A 11 12.57 -3.83 1.41
CA LEU A 11 12.65 -2.92 0.28
C LEU A 11 11.85 -1.65 0.53
N GLY A 12 12.29 -0.57 -0.10
CA GLY A 12 11.60 0.71 -0.14
C GLY A 12 12.33 1.66 -1.08
N SER A 13 11.64 2.73 -1.46
CA SER A 13 12.19 3.79 -2.31
C SER A 13 12.53 5.04 -1.49
N ASP A 14 13.35 5.91 -2.04
CA ASP A 14 13.49 7.28 -1.56
C ASP A 14 12.20 8.06 -1.85
N ILE A 15 11.38 8.24 -0.80
CA ILE A 15 10.03 8.78 -0.94
C ILE A 15 10.08 10.23 -1.44
N GLY A 16 9.33 10.52 -2.50
CA GLY A 16 9.36 11.81 -3.18
C GLY A 16 10.53 11.98 -4.15
N GLY A 17 11.27 10.92 -4.45
CA GLY A 17 12.36 10.90 -5.42
C GLY A 17 13.69 11.42 -4.86
N PHE A 18 14.77 10.72 -5.22
CA PHE A 18 16.13 11.07 -4.80
C PHE A 18 16.69 12.33 -5.49
N SER A 19 16.46 12.44 -6.80
CA SER A 19 16.89 13.56 -7.64
C SER A 19 15.69 14.40 -8.10
N GLY A 20 15.96 15.65 -8.48
CA GLY A 20 14.92 16.60 -8.89
C GLY A 20 14.00 17.04 -7.75
N ASP A 21 12.99 17.83 -8.11
CA ASP A 21 11.96 18.31 -7.19
C ASP A 21 10.59 17.80 -7.67
N PRO A 22 9.88 16.96 -6.90
CA PRO A 22 8.57 16.46 -7.28
C PRO A 22 7.53 17.59 -7.19
N SER A 23 6.47 17.46 -7.99
CA SER A 23 5.25 18.22 -7.73
C SER A 23 4.63 17.79 -6.37
N PRO A 24 3.80 18.64 -5.74
CA PRO A 24 3.09 18.27 -4.52
C PRO A 24 2.27 16.98 -4.67
N GLU A 25 1.60 16.78 -5.81
CA GLU A 25 0.82 15.57 -6.08
C GLU A 25 1.71 14.34 -6.23
N LEU A 26 2.81 14.42 -6.99
CA LEU A 26 3.74 13.30 -7.13
C LEU A 26 4.35 12.91 -5.77
N TYR A 27 4.77 13.89 -4.98
CA TYR A 27 5.28 13.65 -3.62
C TYR A 27 4.25 12.90 -2.78
N LEU A 28 3.00 13.38 -2.77
CA LEU A 28 1.93 12.80 -1.96
C LEU A 28 1.58 11.37 -2.40
N ARG A 29 1.39 11.13 -3.69
CA ARG A 29 1.05 9.79 -4.20
C ARG A 29 2.16 8.78 -3.92
N TRP A 30 3.41 9.20 -4.05
CA TRP A 30 4.56 8.37 -3.69
C TRP A 30 4.59 8.06 -2.20
N PHE A 31 4.35 9.08 -1.36
CA PHE A 31 4.29 8.91 0.10
C PHE A 31 3.19 7.94 0.52
N GLN A 32 1.99 8.07 -0.05
CA GLN A 32 0.85 7.19 0.20
C GLN A 32 1.18 5.74 -0.17
N MET A 33 1.76 5.48 -1.35
CA MET A 33 2.20 4.14 -1.75
C MET A 33 3.25 3.58 -0.78
N ALA A 34 4.27 4.38 -0.47
CA ALA A 34 5.38 3.97 0.39
C ALA A 34 4.92 3.67 1.84
N GLY A 35 3.80 4.24 2.28
CA GLY A 35 3.17 3.91 3.57
C GLY A 35 2.94 2.40 3.75
N PHE A 36 2.81 1.67 2.64
CA PHE A 36 2.60 0.23 2.60
C PHE A 36 3.83 -0.58 2.21
N THR A 37 5.01 0.05 2.06
CA THR A 37 6.28 -0.67 1.81
C THR A 37 7.01 -0.99 3.12
N PRO A 38 7.82 -2.08 3.18
CA PRO A 38 8.53 -2.48 4.40
C PRO A 38 9.48 -1.41 4.93
N PHE A 39 10.28 -0.80 4.05
CA PHE A 39 11.16 0.30 4.39
C PHE A 39 10.51 1.63 4.00
N PHE A 40 10.38 2.53 4.97
CA PHE A 40 9.64 3.79 4.82
C PHE A 40 10.52 4.95 5.26
N ARG A 41 11.13 5.64 4.28
CA ARG A 41 12.11 6.70 4.54
C ARG A 41 11.99 7.83 3.51
N LEU A 42 11.90 9.05 4.01
CA LEU A 42 12.14 10.26 3.22
C LEU A 42 13.64 10.45 3.02
N HIS A 43 14.08 10.58 1.77
CA HIS A 43 15.48 10.87 1.46
C HIS A 43 15.59 11.62 0.13
N SER A 44 16.57 12.50 0.03
CA SER A 44 16.87 13.22 -1.22
C SER A 44 18.33 13.66 -1.28
N ALA A 45 18.81 13.96 -2.48
CA ALA A 45 20.14 14.50 -2.69
C ALA A 45 20.28 15.89 -2.06
N ARG A 46 21.48 16.21 -1.55
CA ARG A 46 21.78 17.44 -0.81
C ARG A 46 21.39 18.74 -1.54
N TRP A 47 21.39 18.72 -2.87
CA TRP A 47 21.11 19.88 -3.74
C TRP A 47 19.64 20.00 -4.19
N THR A 48 18.77 19.11 -3.73
CA THR A 48 17.31 19.18 -4.01
C THR A 48 16.57 19.94 -2.92
N LYS A 49 15.32 20.34 -3.19
CA LYS A 49 14.46 20.88 -2.14
C LYS A 49 14.21 19.82 -1.06
N ARG A 50 14.06 20.34 0.15
CA ARG A 50 13.67 19.63 1.37
C ARG A 50 12.39 18.80 1.15
N ARG A 51 12.35 17.60 1.74
CA ARG A 51 11.30 16.57 1.56
C ARG A 51 10.33 16.47 2.73
N GLU A 52 10.49 17.32 3.73
CA GLU A 52 9.64 17.37 4.90
C GLU A 52 8.19 17.68 4.48
N PRO A 53 7.19 16.89 4.93
CA PRO A 53 5.81 16.99 4.43
C PRO A 53 5.19 18.39 4.51
N TRP A 54 5.45 19.12 5.59
CA TRP A 54 4.92 20.47 5.82
C TRP A 54 5.42 21.53 4.83
N ARG A 55 6.35 21.17 3.94
CA ARG A 55 6.85 22.07 2.88
C ARG A 55 5.93 22.11 1.65
N PHE A 56 4.97 21.20 1.54
CA PHE A 56 4.12 21.02 0.36
C PHE A 56 2.69 21.58 0.51
N GLY A 57 2.40 22.24 1.64
CA GLY A 57 1.09 22.83 1.94
C GLY A 57 0.15 21.91 2.72
N GLU A 58 -0.95 22.46 3.20
CA GLU A 58 -1.86 21.77 4.14
C GLU A 58 -2.54 20.55 3.50
N GLU A 59 -2.99 20.66 2.25
CA GLU A 59 -3.67 19.56 1.55
C GLU A 59 -2.78 18.31 1.42
N VAL A 60 -1.48 18.50 1.15
CA VAL A 60 -0.51 17.41 1.13
C VAL A 60 -0.24 16.87 2.52
N LEU A 61 -0.12 17.75 3.51
CA LEU A 61 0.12 17.35 4.90
C LEU A 61 -1.03 16.47 5.44
N GLU A 62 -2.28 16.77 5.10
CA GLU A 62 -3.43 15.95 5.46
C GLU A 62 -3.37 14.55 4.84
N GLY A 63 -3.04 14.43 3.55
CA GLY A 63 -2.89 13.13 2.90
C GLY A 63 -1.69 12.33 3.41
N VAL A 64 -0.61 13.01 3.80
CA VAL A 64 0.53 12.41 4.49
C VAL A 64 0.12 11.88 5.86
N ARG A 65 -0.65 12.66 6.63
CA ARG A 65 -1.17 12.27 7.93
C ARG A 65 -2.01 11.01 7.83
N TRP A 66 -2.92 10.92 6.86
CA TRP A 66 -3.70 9.70 6.58
C TRP A 66 -2.80 8.48 6.37
N ALA A 67 -1.76 8.59 5.54
CA ALA A 67 -0.85 7.48 5.27
C ALA A 67 -0.03 7.07 6.50
N MET A 68 0.42 8.05 7.30
CA MET A 68 1.18 7.79 8.53
C MET A 68 0.31 7.14 9.61
N GLU A 69 -0.87 7.69 9.87
CA GLU A 69 -1.82 7.13 10.85
C GLU A 69 -2.17 5.69 10.48
N LEU A 70 -2.46 5.42 9.20
CA LEU A 70 -2.78 4.06 8.77
C LEU A 70 -1.57 3.12 8.89
N ARG A 71 -0.36 3.57 8.56
CA ARG A 71 0.86 2.77 8.76
C ARG A 71 1.09 2.48 10.25
N GLU A 72 0.89 3.45 11.13
CA GLU A 72 0.99 3.29 12.57
C GLU A 72 -0.01 2.26 13.09
N ARG A 73 -1.28 2.37 12.68
CA ARG A 73 -2.31 1.38 12.99
C ARG A 73 -1.89 -0.01 12.52
N LEU A 74 -1.26 -0.13 11.36
CA LEU A 74 -0.81 -1.40 10.78
C LEU A 74 0.50 -1.95 11.38
N LEU A 75 1.15 -1.29 12.34
CA LEU A 75 2.42 -1.77 12.90
C LEU A 75 2.39 -3.23 13.40
N PRO A 76 1.35 -3.72 14.11
CA PRO A 76 1.27 -5.12 14.53
C PRO A 76 1.21 -6.09 13.34
N TYR A 77 0.47 -5.71 12.30
CA TYR A 77 0.38 -6.46 11.06
C TYR A 77 1.73 -6.49 10.32
N LEU A 78 2.34 -5.31 10.11
CA LEU A 78 3.65 -5.19 9.46
C LEU A 78 4.75 -5.99 10.20
N TYR A 79 4.75 -5.93 11.53
CA TYR A 79 5.71 -6.68 12.34
C TYR A 79 5.47 -8.18 12.26
N THR A 80 4.22 -8.62 12.22
CA THR A 80 3.85 -10.01 11.98
C THR A 80 4.32 -10.49 10.61
N LEU A 81 4.17 -9.67 9.57
CA LEU A 81 4.68 -10.00 8.24
C LEU A 81 6.21 -10.06 8.21
N ALA A 82 6.91 -9.15 8.90
CA ALA A 82 8.37 -9.18 9.03
C ALA A 82 8.86 -10.44 9.75
N TYR A 83 8.17 -10.85 10.83
CA TYR A 83 8.43 -12.11 11.50
C TYR A 83 8.27 -13.30 10.54
N ARG A 84 7.14 -13.40 9.83
CA ARG A 84 6.92 -14.47 8.84
C ARG A 84 7.97 -14.46 7.74
N ALA A 85 8.36 -13.30 7.24
CA ALA A 85 9.42 -13.18 6.24
C ALA A 85 10.74 -13.77 6.75
N SER A 86 11.13 -13.46 8.00
CA SER A 86 12.35 -14.01 8.61
C SER A 86 12.31 -15.53 8.86
N ARG A 87 11.12 -16.13 8.93
CA ARG A 87 10.93 -17.54 9.27
C ARG A 87 10.64 -18.42 8.06
N GLU A 88 9.90 -17.88 7.10
CA GLU A 88 9.31 -18.61 5.97
C GLU A 88 9.86 -18.12 4.62
N GLY A 89 10.63 -17.03 4.58
CA GLY A 89 11.16 -16.44 3.36
C GLY A 89 10.12 -15.75 2.47
N LEU A 90 8.89 -15.56 2.98
CA LEU A 90 7.81 -14.92 2.21
C LEU A 90 7.95 -13.39 2.25
N PRO A 91 7.97 -12.70 1.09
CA PRO A 91 8.07 -11.25 1.08
C PRO A 91 6.79 -10.60 1.64
N LEU A 92 6.98 -9.42 2.23
CA LEU A 92 5.88 -8.59 2.72
C LEU A 92 5.05 -8.04 1.57
N LEU A 93 5.71 -7.59 0.49
CA LEU A 93 5.05 -7.17 -0.74
C LEU A 93 4.95 -8.35 -1.68
N ARG A 94 3.74 -8.66 -2.13
CA ARG A 94 3.48 -9.80 -3.01
C ARG A 94 2.82 -9.32 -4.30
N PRO A 95 3.37 -9.67 -5.47
CA PRO A 95 2.71 -9.35 -6.73
C PRO A 95 1.42 -10.16 -6.89
N LEU A 96 0.45 -9.61 -7.63
CA LEU A 96 -0.87 -10.23 -7.79
C LEU A 96 -0.83 -11.60 -8.47
N PHE A 97 0.16 -11.86 -9.35
CA PHE A 97 0.28 -13.17 -10.03
C PHE A 97 0.45 -14.35 -9.07
N LEU A 98 0.94 -14.12 -7.84
CA LEU A 98 1.07 -15.18 -6.84
C LEU A 98 -0.28 -15.70 -6.32
N GLN A 99 -1.40 -15.00 -6.59
CA GLN A 99 -2.74 -15.42 -6.19
C GLN A 99 -3.42 -16.36 -7.21
N GLY A 100 -2.74 -16.69 -8.31
CA GLY A 100 -3.27 -17.55 -9.36
C GLY A 100 -4.05 -16.80 -10.43
N GLY A 101 -4.21 -17.45 -11.59
CA GLY A 101 -4.61 -16.81 -12.84
C GLY A 101 -3.39 -16.33 -13.64
N GLN A 102 -3.55 -16.14 -14.95
CA GLN A 102 -2.60 -15.35 -15.73
C GLN A 102 -3.04 -13.89 -15.57
N PRO A 103 -2.40 -13.09 -14.71
CA PRO A 103 -2.63 -11.65 -14.79
C PRO A 103 -2.16 -11.16 -16.14
N ASP A 104 -2.86 -10.18 -16.69
CA ASP A 104 -2.27 -9.40 -17.77
C ASP A 104 -1.02 -8.73 -17.19
N GLY A 105 0.07 -8.62 -17.97
CA GLY A 105 1.31 -8.00 -17.51
C GLY A 105 1.10 -6.59 -16.92
N ALA A 106 0.06 -5.89 -17.39
CA ALA A 106 -0.38 -4.60 -16.88
C ALA A 106 -0.84 -4.64 -15.40
N ASP A 107 -1.45 -5.74 -14.93
CA ASP A 107 -1.92 -5.85 -13.53
C ASP A 107 -0.78 -5.80 -12.51
N LEU A 108 0.45 -6.14 -12.93
CA LEU A 108 1.62 -6.22 -12.06
C LEU A 108 2.14 -4.85 -11.62
N GLU A 109 1.85 -3.82 -12.40
CA GLU A 109 2.27 -2.44 -12.12
C GLU A 109 1.17 -1.65 -11.41
N GLU A 110 -0.07 -2.12 -11.48
CA GLU A 110 -1.25 -1.36 -11.01
C GLU A 110 -1.55 -1.52 -9.52
N ALA A 111 -1.26 -2.70 -8.94
CA ALA A 111 -1.53 -3.00 -7.54
C ALA A 111 -0.64 -4.14 -7.01
N PHE A 112 -0.50 -4.20 -5.69
CA PHE A 112 0.23 -5.27 -5.00
C PHE A 112 -0.47 -5.66 -3.71
N LEU A 113 -0.12 -6.82 -3.16
CA LEU A 113 -0.57 -7.24 -1.84
C LEU A 113 0.47 -6.90 -0.78
N LEU A 114 0.03 -6.33 0.33
CA LEU A 114 0.75 -6.34 1.58
C LEU A 114 0.33 -7.58 2.36
N GLY A 115 1.27 -8.51 2.53
CA GLY A 115 1.02 -9.85 3.01
C GLY A 115 0.10 -10.60 2.05
N ARG A 116 -0.95 -11.22 2.60
CA ARG A 116 -2.01 -11.87 1.80
C ARG A 116 -3.35 -11.15 1.89
N ASP A 117 -3.46 -10.21 2.84
CA ASP A 117 -4.74 -9.75 3.37
C ASP A 117 -5.11 -8.36 2.84
N ILE A 118 -4.14 -7.51 2.46
CA ILE A 118 -4.40 -6.14 2.02
C ILE A 118 -3.94 -5.96 0.58
N LEU A 119 -4.83 -5.53 -0.30
CA LEU A 119 -4.53 -5.06 -1.66
C LEU A 119 -4.34 -3.55 -1.64
N VAL A 120 -3.20 -3.10 -2.14
CA VAL A 120 -2.81 -1.70 -2.25
C VAL A 120 -2.77 -1.31 -3.72
N ALA A 121 -3.56 -0.30 -4.10
CA ALA A 121 -3.65 0.17 -5.47
C ALA A 121 -3.17 1.63 -5.58
N PRO A 122 -1.85 1.88 -5.72
CA PRO A 122 -1.31 3.23 -5.77
C PRO A 122 -1.77 3.99 -7.01
N VAL A 123 -1.97 5.31 -6.89
CA VAL A 123 -2.31 6.18 -8.02
C VAL A 123 -1.01 6.65 -8.68
N LEU A 124 -0.81 6.27 -9.95
CA LEU A 124 0.43 6.49 -10.68
C LEU A 124 0.32 7.58 -11.76
N GLU A 125 -0.90 8.00 -12.07
CA GLU A 125 -1.20 9.04 -13.07
C GLU A 125 -1.48 10.38 -12.40
N GLU A 126 -0.87 11.46 -12.91
CA GLU A 126 -1.11 12.82 -12.42
C GLU A 126 -2.54 13.27 -12.70
N GLY A 127 -3.18 13.88 -11.70
CA GLY A 127 -4.55 14.39 -11.80
C GLY A 127 -5.64 13.32 -11.62
N ALA A 128 -5.28 12.04 -11.53
CA ALA A 128 -6.24 10.96 -11.35
C ALA A 128 -6.93 11.05 -9.96
N ARG A 129 -8.26 10.89 -9.97
CA ARG A 129 -9.12 10.90 -8.76
C ARG A 129 -9.97 9.63 -8.62
N ALA A 130 -9.77 8.68 -9.53
CA ALA A 130 -10.30 7.32 -9.49
C ALA A 130 -9.27 6.40 -10.15
N LYS A 131 -9.31 5.11 -9.82
CA LYS A 131 -8.40 4.11 -10.37
C LYS A 131 -9.15 2.82 -10.70
N GLU A 132 -8.80 2.20 -11.82
CA GLU A 132 -9.21 0.82 -12.11
C GLU A 132 -8.33 -0.13 -11.31
N VAL A 133 -8.94 -0.95 -10.45
CA VAL A 133 -8.23 -1.85 -9.55
C VAL A 133 -8.50 -3.30 -9.97
N PRO A 134 -7.46 -4.09 -10.30
CA PRO A 134 -7.62 -5.51 -10.54
C PRO A 134 -7.83 -6.25 -9.23
N LEU A 135 -8.92 -7.01 -9.14
CA LEU A 135 -9.24 -7.86 -7.99
C LEU A 135 -8.92 -9.31 -8.32
N PRO A 136 -8.00 -9.95 -7.58
CA PRO A 136 -7.82 -11.40 -7.64
C PRO A 136 -9.10 -12.14 -7.22
N LYS A 137 -9.20 -13.42 -7.56
CA LYS A 137 -10.32 -14.28 -7.16
C LYS A 137 -10.61 -14.22 -5.64
N GLY A 138 -11.90 -14.13 -5.29
CA GLY A 138 -12.42 -14.11 -3.92
C GLY A 138 -13.03 -12.77 -3.53
N GLY A 139 -13.54 -12.71 -2.30
CA GLY A 139 -14.15 -11.51 -1.73
C GLY A 139 -13.14 -10.47 -1.26
N TRP A 140 -13.51 -9.20 -1.40
CA TRP A 140 -12.72 -8.03 -1.04
C TRP A 140 -13.61 -6.94 -0.43
N TYR A 141 -13.15 -6.31 0.64
CA TYR A 141 -13.81 -5.19 1.28
C TYR A 141 -12.98 -3.93 1.07
N PRO A 142 -13.50 -2.88 0.43
CA PRO A 142 -12.84 -1.59 0.41
C PRO A 142 -12.57 -1.10 1.85
N TRP A 143 -11.41 -0.49 2.08
CA TRP A 143 -11.02 -0.02 3.41
C TRP A 143 -11.92 1.10 3.95
N GLU A 144 -12.46 1.91 3.05
CA GLU A 144 -13.13 3.18 3.37
C GLU A 144 -14.62 3.20 3.00
N GLU A 145 -15.09 2.16 2.33
CA GLU A 145 -16.45 2.08 1.79
C GLU A 145 -17.07 0.77 2.26
N ASP A 146 -18.34 0.82 2.61
CA ASP A 146 -19.09 -0.37 2.95
C ASP A 146 -19.38 -1.21 1.70
N GLY A 147 -19.45 -2.52 1.89
CA GLY A 147 -19.84 -3.47 0.86
C GLY A 147 -18.70 -4.40 0.43
N GLY A 148 -19.07 -5.63 0.07
CA GLY A 148 -18.15 -6.61 -0.49
C GLY A 148 -18.10 -6.50 -2.01
N LEU A 149 -16.91 -6.67 -2.56
CA LEU A 149 -16.63 -6.83 -3.98
C LEU A 149 -16.14 -8.25 -4.21
N GLU A 150 -16.46 -8.84 -5.37
CA GLU A 150 -16.04 -10.18 -5.72
C GLU A 150 -15.10 -10.13 -6.94
N GLY A 151 -13.94 -10.78 -6.82
CA GLY A 151 -13.04 -11.04 -7.92
C GLY A 151 -13.19 -12.46 -8.48
N PRO A 152 -12.69 -12.74 -9.70
CA PRO A 152 -11.83 -11.88 -10.49
C PRO A 152 -12.60 -10.79 -11.23
N ALA A 153 -12.18 -9.53 -11.07
CA ALA A 153 -12.82 -8.38 -11.70
C ALA A 153 -11.86 -7.20 -11.82
N ARG A 154 -12.19 -6.21 -12.66
CA ARG A 154 -11.60 -4.87 -12.61
C ARG A 154 -12.69 -3.91 -12.16
N VAL A 155 -12.41 -3.18 -11.08
CA VAL A 155 -13.39 -2.29 -10.45
C VAL A 155 -12.84 -0.87 -10.40
N ARG A 156 -13.69 0.10 -10.73
CA ARG A 156 -13.34 1.52 -10.62
C ARG A 156 -13.58 1.99 -9.19
N LEU A 157 -12.53 2.39 -8.49
CA LEU A 157 -12.61 2.88 -7.11
C LEU A 157 -12.26 4.37 -6.99
N PRO A 158 -12.91 5.11 -6.07
CA PRO A 158 -12.53 6.47 -5.73
C PRO A 158 -11.09 6.54 -5.22
N ALA A 159 -10.31 7.46 -5.76
CA ALA A 159 -8.94 7.73 -5.35
C ALA A 159 -8.72 9.23 -5.16
N PRO A 160 -9.48 9.89 -4.27
CA PRO A 160 -9.32 11.33 -4.02
C PRO A 160 -7.89 11.62 -3.56
N LEU A 161 -7.44 12.87 -3.69
CA LEU A 161 -6.02 13.22 -3.48
C LEU A 161 -5.45 12.75 -2.13
N LYS A 162 -6.27 12.77 -1.07
CA LYS A 162 -5.85 12.51 0.31
C LYS A 162 -5.68 11.02 0.67
N ARG A 163 -6.12 10.09 -0.18
CA ARG A 163 -5.99 8.64 0.06
C ARG A 163 -5.79 7.84 -1.22
N ILE A 164 -5.37 6.59 -1.10
CA ILE A 164 -5.33 5.62 -2.20
C ILE A 164 -6.31 4.48 -1.94
N PRO A 165 -6.83 3.81 -2.99
CA PRO A 165 -7.67 2.64 -2.80
C PRO A 165 -6.91 1.51 -2.11
N LEU A 166 -7.55 0.96 -1.08
CA LEU A 166 -7.10 -0.19 -0.31
C LEU A 166 -8.28 -1.14 -0.18
N LEU A 167 -8.01 -2.44 -0.28
CA LEU A 167 -9.01 -3.46 -0.03
C LEU A 167 -8.46 -4.54 0.89
N VAL A 168 -9.33 -5.09 1.72
CA VAL A 168 -9.03 -6.20 2.62
C VAL A 168 -9.71 -7.46 2.10
N ARG A 169 -8.97 -8.56 2.08
CA ARG A 169 -9.49 -9.86 1.65
C ARG A 169 -10.55 -10.36 2.62
N ALA A 170 -11.62 -10.93 2.08
CA ALA A 170 -12.63 -11.65 2.85
C ALA A 170 -12.01 -12.87 3.57
N GLY A 171 -12.44 -13.11 4.81
CA GLY A 171 -11.88 -14.11 5.71
C GLY A 171 -10.59 -13.69 6.43
N SER A 172 -10.11 -12.45 6.25
CA SER A 172 -8.92 -11.95 6.95
C SER A 172 -9.24 -11.41 8.35
N ILE A 173 -8.25 -11.53 9.23
CA ILE A 173 -8.23 -10.88 10.55
C ILE A 173 -7.04 -9.95 10.57
N LEU A 174 -7.29 -8.65 10.71
CA LEU A 174 -6.24 -7.63 10.74
C LEU A 174 -6.01 -7.14 12.18
N PRO A 175 -4.78 -7.33 12.73
CA PRO A 175 -4.39 -6.71 13.98
C PRO A 175 -4.00 -5.25 13.75
N LEU A 176 -4.77 -4.32 14.32
CA LEU A 176 -4.55 -2.89 14.22
C LEU A 176 -4.31 -2.28 15.61
N LEU A 177 -3.44 -1.28 15.70
CA LEU A 177 -3.40 -0.40 16.86
C LEU A 177 -4.54 0.62 16.78
N GLU A 178 -5.22 0.84 17.90
CA GLU A 178 -6.26 1.85 18.06
C GLU A 178 -6.09 2.57 19.41
N GLU A 179 -6.89 3.61 19.64
CA GLU A 179 -6.97 4.28 20.93
C GLU A 179 -7.42 3.29 22.00
N GLY A 180 -6.47 2.82 22.82
CA GLY A 180 -6.69 1.80 23.85
C GLY A 180 -5.93 0.49 23.65
N GLY A 181 -5.23 0.29 22.53
CA GLY A 181 -4.32 -0.83 22.32
C GLY A 181 -4.57 -1.62 21.04
N LEU A 182 -4.33 -2.93 21.10
CA LEU A 182 -4.48 -3.83 19.95
C LEU A 182 -5.96 -4.21 19.73
N ALA A 183 -6.49 -3.92 18.56
CA ALA A 183 -7.80 -4.35 18.08
C ALA A 183 -7.67 -5.38 16.95
N LEU A 184 -8.61 -6.33 16.88
CA LEU A 184 -8.71 -7.29 15.78
C LEU A 184 -9.91 -6.95 14.92
N HIS A 185 -9.67 -6.62 13.66
CA HIS A 185 -10.70 -6.34 12.66
C HIS A 185 -10.96 -7.59 11.84
N LEU A 186 -12.19 -8.11 11.91
CA LEU A 186 -12.59 -9.33 11.22
C LEU A 186 -13.36 -8.97 9.95
N TYR A 187 -12.92 -9.53 8.83
CA TYR A 187 -13.58 -9.41 7.54
C TYR A 187 -14.19 -10.77 7.22
N PRO A 188 -15.52 -10.94 7.29
CA PRO A 188 -16.18 -12.23 7.04
C PRO A 188 -15.86 -12.80 5.66
N GLY A 189 -15.97 -14.12 5.52
CA GLY A 189 -15.73 -14.87 4.27
C GLY A 189 -17.01 -15.42 3.67
#